data_AF-A0A9E7JNN1-F1
#
_entry.id   AF-A0A9E7JNN1-F1
#
_cell.length_a   1.000
_cell.length_b   1.000
_cell.length_c   1.000
_cell.angle_alpha   90.00
_cell.angle_beta   90.00
_cell.angle_gamma   90.00
#
_symmetry.space_group_name_H-M   'P 1'
#
loop_
_entity.id
_entity.type
_entity.pdbx_description
1 polymer ?
#
loop_
_entity_poly.entity_id
_entity_poly.type
_entity_poly.pdbx_seq_one_letter_code
_entity_poly.pdbx_strand_id
1 'polypeptide(L)'
;MTCALLEYAIEILVFPSLKEYWWVNDIGLVMMLVGELVRKAAILTAGHSFTHIIRKYYENHHELITHGIYRFIPHPGYSGIVIWATGTQVMLCNPGCIIAFVAVLWRFFYT
;
A
#
# COMPACT_ATOMS: atom_id res chain seq x y z
N MET A 1 -9.57 -3.81 -8.73
CA MET A 1 -10.04 -4.94 -7.91
C MET A 1 -10.66 -6.04 -8.77
N THR A 2 -11.63 -5.74 -9.64
CA THR A 2 -12.21 -6.70 -10.60
C THR A 2 -11.18 -7.38 -11.50
N CYS A 3 -10.22 -6.63 -12.08
CA CYS A 3 -9.17 -7.22 -12.92
C CYS A 3 -8.27 -8.21 -12.17
N ALA A 4 -7.97 -7.95 -10.89
CA ALA A 4 -7.15 -8.85 -10.06
C ALA A 4 -7.87 -10.16 -9.73
N LEU A 5 -9.18 -10.10 -9.49
CA LEU A 5 -10.00 -11.29 -9.29
C LEU A 5 -10.12 -12.12 -10.56
N LEU A 6 -10.24 -11.47 -11.72
CA LEU A 6 -10.28 -12.14 -13.02
C LEU A 6 -8.94 -12.81 -13.35
N GLU A 7 -7.82 -12.12 -13.16
CA GLU A 7 -6.48 -12.69 -13.34
C GLU A 7 -6.26 -13.91 -12.44
N TYR A 8 -6.60 -13.78 -11.15
CA TYR A 8 -6.50 -14.89 -10.20
C TYR A 8 -7.38 -16.10 -10.60
N ALA A 9 -8.62 -15.86 -11.01
CA ALA A 9 -9.55 -16.91 -11.44
C ALA A 9 -9.09 -17.59 -12.74
N ILE A 10 -8.52 -16.86 -13.68
CA ILE A 10 -7.95 -17.44 -14.91
C ILE A 10 -6.71 -18.26 -14.56
N GLU A 11 -5.80 -17.72 -13.74
CA GLU A 11 -4.55 -18.39 -13.39
C GLU A 11 -4.76 -19.66 -12.58
N ILE A 12 -5.73 -19.69 -11.66
CA ILE A 12 -6.01 -20.92 -10.90
C ILE A 12 -6.62 -22.02 -11.78
N LEU A 13 -7.38 -21.65 -12.82
CA LEU A 13 -7.99 -22.59 -13.76
C LEU A 13 -6.98 -23.14 -14.78
N VAL A 14 -6.00 -22.34 -15.21
CA VAL A 14 -5.03 -22.71 -16.24
C VAL A 14 -3.71 -23.22 -15.64
N PHE A 15 -3.24 -22.63 -14.54
CA PHE A 15 -1.95 -22.90 -13.91
C PHE A 15 -2.02 -22.87 -12.36
N PRO A 16 -2.67 -23.87 -11.72
CA PRO A 16 -2.81 -23.91 -10.26
C PRO A 16 -1.47 -23.99 -9.52
N SER A 17 -0.43 -24.56 -10.15
CA SER A 17 0.93 -24.69 -9.57
C SER A 17 1.59 -23.35 -9.26
N LEU A 18 1.18 -22.25 -9.90
CA LEU A 18 1.67 -20.90 -9.60
C LEU A 18 1.15 -20.35 -8.27
N LYS A 19 0.02 -20.87 -7.77
CA LYS A 19 -0.57 -20.44 -6.49
C LYS A 19 -0.12 -21.29 -5.30
N GLU A 20 0.61 -22.39 -5.56
CA GLU A 20 1.15 -23.26 -4.51
C GLU A 20 2.46 -22.72 -3.90
N TYR A 21 2.94 -21.56 -4.31
CA TYR A 21 4.11 -20.93 -3.69
C TYR A 21 3.74 -20.24 -2.37
N TRP A 22 3.58 -21.04 -1.31
CA TRP A 22 3.24 -20.60 0.05
C TRP A 22 4.18 -19.49 0.57
N TRP A 23 5.47 -19.57 0.22
CA TRP A 23 6.46 -18.55 0.60
C TRP A 23 6.19 -17.18 -0.02
N VAL A 24 5.61 -17.11 -1.23
CA VAL A 24 5.23 -15.84 -1.86
C VAL A 24 4.00 -15.24 -1.17
N ASN A 25 3.05 -16.09 -0.80
CA ASN A 25 1.89 -15.70 -0.01
C ASN A 25 2.31 -15.08 1.34
N ASP A 26 3.23 -15.73 2.05
CA ASP A 26 3.76 -15.23 3.33
C ASP A 26 4.48 -13.88 3.16
N ILE A 27 5.27 -13.71 2.09
CA ILE A 27 5.90 -12.42 1.77
C ILE A 27 4.84 -11.35 1.54
N GLY A 28 3.79 -11.65 0.77
CA GLY A 28 2.67 -10.74 0.52
C GLY A 28 1.96 -10.33 1.81
N LEU A 29 1.73 -11.27 2.72
CA LEU A 29 1.14 -11.02 4.03
C LEU A 29 2.02 -10.10 4.88
N VAL A 30 3.34 -10.37 4.94
CA VAL A 30 4.29 -9.51 5.66
C VAL A 30 4.30 -8.11 5.07
N MET A 31 4.30 -7.96 3.75
CA MET A 31 4.20 -6.64 3.10
C MET A 31 2.92 -5.90 3.49
N MET A 32 1.77 -6.59 3.48
CA MET A 32 0.51 -5.99 3.92
C MET A 32 0.56 -5.52 5.38
N LEU A 33 1.09 -6.36 6.28
CA LEU A 33 1.24 -6.00 7.70
C LEU A 33 2.15 -4.79 7.88
N VAL A 34 3.31 -4.76 7.21
CA VAL A 34 4.24 -3.63 7.27
C VAL A 34 3.59 -2.36 6.73
N GLY A 35 2.91 -2.43 5.59
CA GLY A 35 2.21 -1.28 5.00
C GLY A 35 1.12 -0.72 5.93
N GLU A 36 0.33 -1.60 6.56
CA GLU A 36 -0.68 -1.21 7.53
C GLU A 36 -0.07 -0.60 8.80
N LEU A 37 1.03 -1.17 9.32
CA LEU A 37 1.75 -0.62 10.47
C LEU A 37 2.31 0.77 10.18
N VAL A 38 2.94 0.95 9.02
CA VAL A 38 3.43 2.27 8.58
C VAL A 38 2.29 3.27 8.47
N ARG A 39 1.13 2.87 7.94
CA ARG A 39 -0.04 3.73 7.83
C ARG A 39 -0.63 4.10 9.19
N LYS A 40 -0.78 3.13 10.10
CA LYS A 40 -1.23 3.41 11.47
C LYS A 40 -0.23 4.27 12.23
N ALA A 41 1.07 4.03 12.08
CA ALA A 41 2.12 4.86 12.66
C ALA A 41 2.05 6.29 12.12
N ALA A 42 1.79 6.48 10.82
CA ALA A 42 1.57 7.81 10.24
C ALA A 42 0.35 8.51 10.87
N ILE A 43 -0.77 7.81 11.02
CA ILE A 43 -1.99 8.35 11.66
C ILE A 43 -1.72 8.71 13.13
N LEU A 44 -1.06 7.83 13.88
CA LEU A 44 -0.73 8.05 15.30
C LEU A 44 0.27 9.20 15.49
N THR A 45 1.28 9.29 14.62
CA THR A 45 2.28 10.35 14.66
C THR A 45 1.70 11.69 14.22
N ALA A 46 0.81 11.68 13.22
CA ALA A 46 0.14 12.89 12.77
C ALA A 46 -1.00 13.33 13.71
N GLY A 47 -1.59 12.41 14.47
CA GLY A 47 -2.61 12.69 15.48
C GLY A 47 -3.74 13.60 14.96
N HIS A 48 -3.92 14.74 15.62
CA HIS A 48 -4.91 15.76 15.26
C HIS A 48 -4.66 16.47 13.92
N SER A 49 -3.45 16.36 13.37
CA SER A 49 -3.08 16.91 12.05
C SER A 49 -3.28 15.90 10.91
N PHE A 50 -3.72 14.66 11.19
CA PHE A 50 -4.05 13.70 10.13
C PHE A 50 -5.44 13.99 9.56
N THR A 51 -5.50 14.84 8.54
CA THR A 51 -6.73 15.01 7.74
C THR A 51 -6.76 14.05 6.57
N HIS A 52 -7.83 13.24 6.50
CA HIS A 52 -8.13 12.31 5.42
C HIS A 52 -8.33 13.00 4.04
N ILE A 53 -8.51 14.31 4.04
CA ILE A 53 -8.65 15.18 2.87
C ILE A 53 -7.40 16.06 2.81
N ILE A 54 -6.76 16.13 1.64
CA ILE A 54 -5.64 17.05 1.37
C ILE A 54 -6.16 18.48 1.58
N ARG A 55 -5.84 19.09 2.72
CA ARG A 55 -6.21 20.49 2.98
C ARG A 55 -5.25 21.40 2.23
N LYS A 56 -5.80 22.23 1.34
CA LYS A 56 -5.07 23.23 0.56
C LYS A 56 -4.86 24.57 1.28
N TYR A 57 -5.51 24.78 2.43
CA TYR A 57 -5.48 26.05 3.16
C TYR A 57 -4.79 25.88 4.51
N TYR A 58 -3.88 26.82 4.81
CA TYR A 58 -3.13 26.87 6.07
C TYR A 58 -4.08 27.26 7.21
N GLU A 59 -4.14 26.42 8.24
CA GLU A 59 -4.92 26.64 9.46
C GLU A 59 -3.95 26.78 10.63
N ASN A 60 -4.13 27.78 11.51
CA ASN A 60 -3.16 28.18 12.54
C ASN A 60 -2.76 27.09 13.57
N HIS A 61 -3.38 25.91 13.53
CA HIS A 61 -3.08 24.75 14.37
C HIS A 61 -2.45 23.56 13.62
N HIS A 62 -2.05 23.72 12.35
CA HIS A 62 -1.27 22.72 11.63
C HIS A 62 0.24 22.93 11.86
N GLU A 63 0.79 22.23 12.84
CA GLU A 63 2.23 22.14 13.00
C GLU A 63 2.83 21.13 12.01
N LEU A 64 4.00 21.45 11.46
CA LEU A 64 4.74 20.54 10.58
C LEU A 64 5.31 19.39 11.43
N ILE A 65 4.72 18.20 11.31
CA ILE A 65 5.14 17.02 12.07
C ILE A 65 6.37 16.42 11.40
N THR A 66 7.53 16.67 11.99
CA THR A 66 8.84 16.16 11.52
C THR A 66 9.42 15.06 12.43
N HIS A 67 8.70 14.67 13.48
CA HIS A 67 9.12 13.64 14.43
C HIS A 67 8.49 12.27 14.09
N GLY A 68 9.03 11.20 14.67
CA GLY A 68 8.55 9.83 14.43
C GLY A 68 8.79 9.35 13.00
N ILE A 69 7.78 8.70 12.40
CA ILE A 69 7.90 8.06 11.08
C ILE A 69 8.07 9.08 9.93
N TYR A 70 7.62 10.32 10.14
CA TYR A 70 7.77 11.43 9.20
C TYR A 70 9.23 11.90 9.04
N ARG A 71 10.14 11.51 9.95
CA ARG A 71 11.58 11.76 9.81
C ARG A 71 12.24 10.85 8.78
N PHE A 72 11.69 9.64 8.58
CA PHE A 72 12.25 8.63 7.70
C PHE A 72 11.62 8.66 6.31
N ILE A 73 10.31 8.91 6.24
CA ILE A 73 9.55 8.93 4.99
C ILE A 73 8.77 10.25 4.92
N PRO A 74 8.88 11.03 3.84
CA PRO A 74 8.15 12.30 3.68
C PRO A 74 6.63 12.14 3.75
N HIS A 75 6.10 11.04 3.21
CA HIS A 75 4.66 10.74 3.16
C HIS A 75 4.38 9.29 3.61
N PRO A 76 4.50 9.00 4.92
CA PRO A 76 4.44 7.64 5.44
C PRO A 76 3.05 7.01 5.21
N GLY A 77 1.97 7.79 5.23
CA GLY A 77 0.64 7.29 4.89
C GLY A 77 0.49 6.83 3.42
N TYR A 78 1.10 7.55 2.48
CA TYR A 78 1.10 7.16 1.06
C TYR A 78 2.03 5.98 0.81
N SER A 79 3.22 5.97 1.38
CA SER A 79 4.11 4.80 1.28
C SER A 79 3.47 3.55 1.89
N GLY A 80 2.77 3.68 3.02
CA GLY A 80 2.04 2.58 3.65
C GLY A 80 0.94 2.02 2.75
N ILE A 81 0.14 2.86 2.09
CA ILE A 81 -0.92 2.38 1.20
C ILE A 81 -0.38 1.76 -0.09
N VAL A 82 0.75 2.26 -0.61
CA VAL A 82 1.44 1.64 -1.75
C VAL A 82 1.91 0.24 -1.39
N ILE A 83 2.65 0.09 -0.29
CA ILE A 83 3.18 -1.19 0.18
C ILE A 83 2.03 -2.17 0.47
N TRP A 84 0.99 -1.72 1.16
CA TRP A 84 -0.17 -2.54 1.48
C TRP A 84 -0.89 -3.02 0.20
N ALA A 85 -1.20 -2.12 -0.73
CA ALA A 85 -1.91 -2.46 -1.95
C ALA A 85 -1.09 -3.39 -2.86
N THR A 86 0.22 -3.15 -3.01
CA THR A 86 1.12 -4.07 -3.74
C THR A 86 1.20 -5.44 -3.04
N GLY A 87 1.29 -5.46 -1.70
CA GLY A 87 1.29 -6.69 -0.90
C GLY A 87 0.09 -7.58 -1.17
N THR A 88 -1.11 -7.02 -1.37
CA THR A 88 -2.31 -7.81 -1.73
C THR A 88 -2.15 -8.57 -3.05
N GLN A 89 -1.48 -7.97 -4.03
CA GLN A 89 -1.27 -8.58 -5.35
C GLN A 89 -0.14 -9.62 -5.33
N VAL A 90 0.88 -9.40 -4.49
CA VAL A 90 1.94 -10.38 -4.20
C VAL A 90 1.36 -11.60 -3.48
N MET A 91 0.50 -11.38 -2.49
CA MET A 91 -0.18 -12.45 -1.75
C MET A 91 -1.02 -13.35 -2.69
N LEU A 92 -1.71 -12.72 -3.65
CA LEU A 92 -2.48 -13.41 -4.69
C LEU A 92 -1.60 -14.05 -5.78
N CYS A 93 -0.29 -13.81 -5.80
CA CYS A 93 0.63 -14.25 -6.85
C CYS A 93 0.16 -13.86 -8.27
N ASN A 94 -0.36 -12.64 -8.45
CA ASN A 94 -0.86 -12.13 -9.74
C ASN A 94 0.18 -11.23 -10.41
N PRO A 95 1.08 -11.73 -11.28
CA PRO A 95 2.20 -10.97 -11.83
C PRO A 95 1.77 -9.74 -12.64
N GLY A 96 0.68 -9.83 -13.42
CA GLY A 96 0.18 -8.72 -14.22
C GLY A 96 -0.39 -7.59 -13.35
N CYS A 97 -1.22 -7.95 -12.37
CA CYS A 97 -1.76 -6.98 -11.43
C CYS A 97 -0.71 -6.36 -10.50
N ILE A 98 0.37 -7.07 -10.15
CA ILE A 98 1.49 -6.46 -9.39
C ILE A 98 2.06 -5.27 -10.16
N ILE A 99 2.38 -5.44 -11.43
CA ILE A 99 2.96 -4.39 -12.27
C ILE A 99 1.96 -3.24 -12.43
N ALA A 100 0.69 -3.55 -12.72
CA ALA A 100 -0.35 -2.55 -12.90
C ALA A 100 -0.58 -1.74 -11.62
N PHE A 101 -0.65 -2.38 -10.44
CA PHE A 101 -0.84 -1.70 -9.17
C PHE A 101 0.34 -0.82 -8.82
N VAL A 102 1.57 -1.32 -8.96
CA VAL A 102 2.77 -0.51 -8.70
C VAL A 102 2.82 0.69 -9.63
N ALA A 103 2.58 0.52 -10.93
CA ALA A 103 2.61 1.62 -11.90
C ALA A 103 1.53 2.68 -11.65
N VAL A 104 0.28 2.25 -11.37
CA VAL A 104 -0.84 3.16 -11.12
C VAL A 104 -0.63 3.91 -9.80
N LEU A 105 -0.25 3.21 -8.74
CA LEU A 105 -0.02 3.83 -7.43
C LEU A 105 1.19 4.77 -7.46
N TRP A 106 2.28 4.37 -8.11
CA TRP A 106 3.45 5.23 -8.28
C TRP A 106 3.09 6.50 -9.04
N ARG A 107 2.35 6.38 -10.16
CA ARG A 107 1.90 7.54 -10.93
C ARG A 107 0.96 8.44 -10.13
N PHE A 108 0.06 7.87 -9.34
CA PHE A 108 -0.89 8.61 -8.52
C PHE A 108 -0.20 9.43 -7.41
N PHE A 109 0.87 8.90 -6.80
CA PHE A 109 1.58 9.59 -5.72
C PHE A 109 2.77 10.44 -6.19
N TYR A 110 3.30 10.19 -7.39
CA TYR A 110 4.34 11.02 -7.99
C TYR A 110 3.79 12.31 -8.64
N THR A 111 2.54 12.28 -9.11
CA THR A 111 1.86 13.45 -9.70
C THR A 111 1.22 14.31 -8.63
#